data_AF-H2SDQ4-F1
#
_entry.id   AF-H2SDQ4-F1
#
_cell.length_a   1.000
_cell.length_b   1.000
_cell.length_c   1.000
_cell.angle_alpha   90.00
_cell.angle_beta   90.00
_cell.angle_gamma   90.00
#
_symmetry.space_group_name_H-M   'P 1'
#
loop_
_entity.id
_entity.type
_entity.pdbx_description
1 polymer ?
#
loop_
_entity_poly.entity_id
_entity_poly.type
_entity_poly.pdbx_seq_one_letter_code
_entity_poly.pdbx_strand_id
1 'polypeptide(L)'
;MKVRTRTCSPKRCAYFLVCVLTMLWIMNCLKTQTQTQTQYHEPKDTMATVMVPKVYTYSHNNHQNFCVYRPLSPKDALEEKLLLESISWPATPVWPEPLSLERTTDPAHSTFTILPRNGGGQWQEGDRLEALIKLRDFRGLPKTSGGDVLLARMHDPVLSAGVAGQVVDHGDGSYSAFFSLLWKGRAQVEVTLVHPSEAVTVLRRLTKEQPDRISFQSLFSSGGHSETTTCNVCLRPTQQPICNYVDPRTGEPWVCLKPKTLGCHTRINHSKGAFVQDLKPKEELLFQSGVNMKVSIPPSGPDTITVLRRKKGAAEVKSGNLESPVGYYYQGVWRALDGTTIQQFHTSSAVCQCLKGKMIHLYGDSTIRQWYEYLVATVPDLKDFNLHSRTQVGPFMALDYTNNIMVTYRCHGPPIRFVDIPVSELRYIANELDGLVGGANTVVVIGIWSHFSTFPHQVYIRRLLSIRGAVERLLDRAPDTLVVIRTANLKELTLYETLTNSDWYSMQRDKLLRAMFRGLNVRLVDAWEMGLAHELPHSLHPQPAIIKNMTDVLLSYICTPSTKR
;
A
#
# COMPACT_ATOMS: atom_id res chain seq x y z
N MET A 1 -91.44 13.10 26.03
CA MET A 1 -90.15 13.82 25.86
C MET A 1 -89.64 13.58 24.44
N LYS A 2 -89.27 14.65 23.69
CA LYS A 2 -88.86 14.62 22.27
C LYS A 2 -87.42 14.13 22.09
N VAL A 3 -87.18 13.22 21.14
CA VAL A 3 -85.85 12.81 20.67
C VAL A 3 -85.41 13.74 19.53
N ARG A 4 -84.18 14.28 19.61
CA ARG A 4 -83.58 15.17 18.61
C ARG A 4 -82.52 14.38 17.83
N THR A 5 -82.75 14.12 16.55
CA THR A 5 -81.78 13.55 15.61
C THR A 5 -80.77 14.62 15.19
N ARG A 6 -79.46 14.36 15.33
CA ARG A 6 -78.38 15.20 14.79
C ARG A 6 -78.05 14.75 13.37
N THR A 7 -78.35 15.59 12.39
CA THR A 7 -77.91 15.44 10.99
C THR A 7 -76.44 15.83 10.84
N CYS A 8 -75.63 14.95 10.23
CA CYS A 8 -74.23 15.20 9.90
C CYS A 8 -74.12 16.28 8.81
N SER A 9 -73.18 17.21 8.93
CA SER A 9 -73.05 18.31 7.96
C SER A 9 -72.46 17.81 6.63
N PRO A 10 -72.96 18.27 5.48
CA PRO A 10 -72.55 17.78 4.16
C PRO A 10 -71.05 17.97 3.87
N LYS A 11 -70.41 18.95 4.52
CA LYS A 11 -68.95 19.16 4.40
C LYS A 11 -68.15 18.05 5.06
N ARG A 12 -68.59 17.50 6.20
CA ARG A 12 -67.89 16.40 6.89
C ARG A 12 -68.06 15.06 6.16
N CYS A 13 -69.22 14.82 5.55
CA CYS A 13 -69.41 13.67 4.66
C CYS A 13 -68.51 13.74 3.43
N ALA A 14 -68.32 14.92 2.82
CA ALA A 14 -67.43 15.08 1.67
C ALA A 14 -65.95 14.78 2.01
N TYR A 15 -65.43 15.29 3.14
CA TYR A 15 -64.07 14.96 3.58
C TYR A 15 -63.88 13.47 3.87
N PHE A 16 -64.87 12.83 4.49
CA PHE A 16 -64.82 11.40 4.75
C PHE A 16 -64.83 10.59 3.45
N LEU A 17 -65.64 10.99 2.46
CA LEU A 17 -65.70 10.34 1.16
C LEU A 17 -64.35 10.46 0.40
N VAL A 18 -63.73 11.64 0.43
CA VAL A 18 -62.41 11.87 -0.19
C VAL A 18 -61.33 11.01 0.48
N CYS A 19 -61.30 10.93 1.80
CA CYS A 19 -60.34 10.08 2.53
C CYS A 19 -60.55 8.59 2.24
N VAL A 20 -61.80 8.13 2.08
CA VAL A 20 -62.09 6.73 1.72
C VAL A 20 -61.66 6.45 0.28
N LEU A 21 -61.91 7.37 -0.65
CA LEU A 21 -61.51 7.22 -2.05
C LEU A 21 -59.98 7.25 -2.22
N THR A 22 -59.25 8.08 -1.47
CA THR A 22 -57.78 8.09 -1.51
C THR A 22 -57.18 6.82 -0.91
N MET A 23 -57.74 6.30 0.19
CA MET A 23 -57.30 5.02 0.75
C MET A 23 -57.58 3.85 -0.20
N LEU A 24 -58.75 3.82 -0.85
CA LEU A 24 -59.07 2.82 -1.86
C LEU A 24 -58.13 2.91 -3.08
N TRP A 25 -57.77 4.12 -3.51
CA TRP A 25 -56.82 4.34 -4.59
C TRP A 25 -55.41 3.85 -4.22
N ILE A 26 -54.92 4.14 -3.01
CA ILE A 26 -53.62 3.67 -2.50
C ILE A 26 -53.61 2.13 -2.39
N MET A 27 -54.68 1.52 -1.88
CA MET A 27 -54.81 0.07 -1.83
C MET A 27 -54.84 -0.57 -3.23
N ASN A 28 -55.47 0.09 -4.22
CA ASN A 28 -55.50 -0.40 -5.58
C ASN A 28 -54.12 -0.27 -6.26
N CYS A 29 -53.38 0.82 -6.01
CA CYS A 29 -52.00 1.00 -6.47
C CYS A 29 -51.05 -0.06 -5.88
N LEU A 30 -51.19 -0.38 -4.59
CA LEU A 30 -50.43 -1.46 -3.93
C LEU A 30 -50.79 -2.85 -4.47
N LYS A 31 -52.06 -3.09 -4.82
CA LYS A 31 -52.51 -4.32 -5.51
C LYS A 31 -51.94 -4.45 -6.92
N THR A 32 -51.85 -3.35 -7.66
CA THR A 32 -51.26 -3.37 -9.02
C THR A 32 -49.74 -3.55 -8.99
N GLN A 33 -49.03 -3.05 -7.97
CA GLN A 33 -47.59 -3.30 -7.82
C GLN A 33 -47.25 -4.75 -7.42
N THR A 34 -48.17 -5.44 -6.73
CA THR A 34 -48.00 -6.86 -6.38
C THR A 34 -48.36 -7.82 -7.51
N GLN A 35 -49.06 -7.37 -8.56
CA GLN A 35 -49.45 -8.19 -9.72
C GLN A 35 -48.45 -8.17 -10.90
N THR A 36 -47.38 -7.37 -10.86
CA THR A 36 -46.37 -7.29 -11.95
C THR A 36 -45.01 -7.91 -11.67
N GLN A 37 -44.86 -8.74 -10.62
CA GLN A 37 -43.67 -9.60 -10.45
C GLN A 37 -44.07 -11.01 -10.00
N THR A 38 -44.61 -11.80 -10.93
CA THR A 38 -44.62 -13.28 -10.81
C THR A 38 -44.89 -13.88 -12.20
N GLN A 39 -43.84 -13.93 -13.02
CA GLN A 39 -43.79 -14.86 -14.14
C GLN A 39 -42.34 -15.32 -14.31
N TYR A 40 -41.95 -16.32 -13.51
CA TYR A 40 -40.82 -17.20 -13.80
C TYR A 40 -41.28 -18.63 -13.55
N HIS A 41 -41.11 -19.44 -14.59
CA HIS A 41 -41.44 -20.86 -14.66
C HIS A 41 -40.70 -21.69 -13.59
N GLU A 42 -41.42 -22.62 -12.95
CA GLU A 42 -40.83 -23.77 -12.26
C GLU A 42 -40.10 -24.70 -13.24
N PRO A 43 -38.94 -25.24 -12.84
CA PRO A 43 -38.55 -26.58 -13.19
C PRO A 43 -38.45 -27.47 -11.95
N LYS A 44 -39.05 -28.65 -12.12
CA LYS A 44 -39.19 -29.78 -11.19
C LYS A 44 -37.91 -30.18 -10.46
N ASP A 45 -38.10 -30.59 -9.21
CA ASP A 45 -37.17 -31.35 -8.39
C ASP A 45 -36.43 -32.44 -9.18
N THR A 46 -35.10 -32.32 -9.23
CA THR A 46 -34.22 -33.46 -9.47
C THR A 46 -33.04 -33.32 -8.52
N MET A 47 -32.81 -34.33 -7.67
CA MET A 47 -31.69 -34.38 -6.74
C MET A 47 -30.36 -34.10 -7.46
N ALA A 48 -29.81 -32.91 -7.29
CA ALA A 48 -28.49 -32.56 -7.80
C ALA A 48 -27.43 -33.19 -6.90
N THR A 49 -26.82 -34.25 -7.42
CA THR A 49 -25.61 -34.87 -6.93
C THR A 49 -24.56 -33.79 -6.61
N VAL A 50 -23.92 -33.91 -5.45
CA VAL A 50 -22.77 -33.09 -5.04
C VAL A 50 -21.72 -33.08 -6.16
N MET A 51 -21.69 -32.01 -6.96
CA MET A 51 -20.63 -31.81 -7.94
C MET A 51 -19.38 -31.35 -7.21
N VAL A 52 -18.50 -32.31 -6.96
CA VAL A 52 -17.08 -32.06 -6.69
C VAL A 52 -16.54 -31.15 -7.81
N PRO A 53 -15.86 -30.03 -7.52
CA PRO A 53 -15.35 -29.16 -8.58
C PRO A 53 -14.41 -29.94 -9.50
N LYS A 54 -14.76 -30.00 -10.80
CA LYS A 54 -13.90 -30.58 -11.83
C LYS A 54 -12.53 -29.90 -11.79
N VAL A 55 -11.50 -30.71 -11.63
CA VAL A 55 -10.10 -30.35 -11.86
C VAL A 55 -9.97 -29.96 -13.33
N TYR A 56 -9.79 -28.67 -13.59
CA TYR A 56 -9.43 -28.21 -14.92
C TYR A 56 -7.95 -28.51 -15.17
N THR A 57 -7.67 -29.54 -15.96
CA THR A 57 -6.36 -29.72 -16.60
C THR A 57 -6.31 -28.77 -17.81
N TYR A 58 -5.61 -27.64 -17.69
CA TYR A 58 -5.29 -26.79 -18.83
C TYR A 58 -3.88 -27.11 -19.35
N SER A 59 -3.79 -27.38 -20.65
CA SER A 59 -2.55 -27.71 -21.34
C SER A 59 -1.67 -26.48 -21.58
N HIS A 60 -0.37 -26.73 -21.61
CA HIS A 60 0.72 -25.80 -21.83
C HIS A 60 0.55 -24.87 -23.04
N ASN A 61 0.85 -23.58 -22.84
CA ASN A 61 1.72 -22.78 -23.73
C ASN A 61 2.03 -21.39 -23.14
N ASN A 62 2.96 -21.34 -22.17
CA ASN A 62 4.05 -20.36 -22.08
C ASN A 62 4.94 -20.77 -20.88
N HIS A 63 6.14 -21.29 -21.15
CA HIS A 63 7.10 -21.75 -20.11
C HIS A 63 7.76 -20.57 -19.35
N GLN A 64 6.98 -19.60 -18.88
CA GLN A 64 7.52 -18.42 -18.18
C GLN A 64 6.74 -17.99 -16.91
N ASN A 65 5.57 -18.56 -16.63
CA ASN A 65 4.86 -18.31 -15.37
C ASN A 65 4.16 -19.59 -14.92
N PHE A 66 4.67 -20.25 -13.88
CA PHE A 66 4.05 -21.48 -13.35
C PHE A 66 2.83 -21.23 -12.46
N CYS A 67 2.61 -19.96 -12.08
CA CYS A 67 1.47 -19.56 -11.27
C CYS A 67 0.25 -19.30 -12.16
N VAL A 68 -0.79 -20.11 -11.99
CA VAL A 68 -2.10 -19.92 -12.64
C VAL A 68 -3.05 -19.29 -11.62
N TYR A 69 -3.64 -18.17 -11.98
CA TYR A 69 -4.56 -17.44 -11.12
C TYR A 69 -6.01 -17.58 -11.58
N ARG A 70 -6.97 -17.44 -10.66
CA ARG A 70 -8.40 -17.40 -11.02
C ARG A 70 -8.67 -16.28 -12.03
N PRO A 71 -9.55 -16.47 -13.01
CA PRO A 71 -9.94 -15.39 -13.91
C PRO A 71 -10.53 -14.20 -13.13
N LEU A 72 -10.15 -12.99 -13.53
CA LEU A 72 -10.76 -11.75 -13.04
C LEU A 72 -12.03 -11.44 -13.83
N SER A 73 -12.91 -10.60 -13.27
CA SER A 73 -14.00 -10.01 -14.05
C SER A 73 -13.42 -9.18 -15.21
N PRO A 74 -14.15 -8.96 -16.33
CA PRO A 74 -13.64 -8.15 -17.43
C PRO A 74 -13.19 -6.73 -17.00
N LYS A 75 -13.90 -6.14 -16.03
CA LYS A 75 -13.57 -4.84 -15.45
C LYS A 75 -12.25 -4.89 -14.68
N ASP A 76 -12.10 -5.85 -13.76
CA ASP A 76 -10.91 -5.98 -12.94
C ASP A 76 -9.69 -6.41 -13.78
N ALA A 77 -9.89 -7.18 -14.85
CA ALA A 77 -8.83 -7.55 -15.78
C ALA A 77 -8.32 -6.34 -16.58
N LEU A 78 -9.21 -5.45 -17.01
CA LEU A 78 -8.82 -4.19 -17.65
C LEU A 78 -8.05 -3.30 -16.67
N GLU A 79 -8.51 -3.21 -15.43
CA GLU A 79 -7.82 -2.44 -14.39
C GLU A 79 -6.45 -3.03 -14.04
N GLU A 80 -6.33 -4.36 -13.88
CA GLU A 80 -5.04 -5.03 -13.67
C GLU A 80 -4.06 -4.69 -14.81
N LYS A 81 -4.52 -4.69 -16.06
CA LYS A 81 -3.71 -4.30 -17.22
C LYS A 81 -3.24 -2.83 -17.13
N LEU A 82 -4.14 -1.89 -16.88
CA LEU A 82 -3.80 -0.46 -16.77
C LEU A 82 -2.84 -0.18 -15.61
N LEU A 83 -3.03 -0.87 -14.48
CA LEU A 83 -2.14 -0.79 -13.33
C LEU A 83 -0.74 -1.30 -13.67
N LEU A 84 -0.63 -2.44 -14.37
CA LEU A 84 0.66 -2.97 -14.82
C LEU A 84 1.36 -2.02 -15.81
N GLU A 85 0.61 -1.38 -16.71
CA GLU A 85 1.15 -0.36 -17.63
C GLU A 85 1.68 0.86 -16.86
N SER A 86 0.99 1.29 -15.79
CA SER A 86 1.39 2.45 -14.97
C SER A 86 2.71 2.28 -14.20
N ILE A 87 3.12 1.03 -13.95
CA ILE A 87 4.41 0.69 -13.33
C ILE A 87 5.39 0.07 -14.32
N SER A 88 5.11 0.19 -15.62
CA SER A 88 6.06 -0.20 -16.65
C SER A 88 7.39 0.51 -16.44
N TRP A 89 8.47 -0.18 -16.76
CA TRP A 89 9.83 0.30 -16.55
C TRP A 89 10.62 0.04 -17.82
N PRO A 90 11.53 0.94 -18.24
CA PRO A 90 12.23 0.83 -19.51
C PRO A 90 12.83 -0.55 -19.73
N ALA A 91 12.74 -1.06 -20.96
CA ALA A 91 13.43 -2.28 -21.31
C ALA A 91 14.93 -2.02 -21.25
N THR A 92 15.67 -2.92 -20.62
CA THR A 92 17.12 -2.85 -20.65
C THR A 92 17.64 -3.36 -21.99
N PRO A 93 18.66 -2.70 -22.58
CA PRO A 93 19.31 -3.20 -23.78
C PRO A 93 19.80 -4.64 -23.57
N VAL A 94 19.76 -5.44 -24.64
CA VAL A 94 20.29 -6.81 -24.61
C VAL A 94 21.76 -6.75 -24.24
N TRP A 95 22.09 -7.43 -23.16
CA TRP A 95 23.41 -7.41 -22.58
C TRP A 95 24.26 -8.55 -23.14
N PRO A 96 25.45 -8.25 -23.72
CA PRO A 96 26.34 -9.30 -24.20
C PRO A 96 26.89 -10.07 -23.00
N GLU A 97 26.72 -11.39 -23.02
CA GLU A 97 27.39 -12.30 -22.09
C GLU A 97 28.88 -12.43 -22.50
N PRO A 98 29.84 -12.38 -21.56
CA PRO A 98 29.65 -12.32 -20.10
C PRO A 98 29.43 -10.90 -19.56
N LEU A 99 28.69 -10.83 -18.44
CA LEU A 99 28.52 -9.62 -17.62
C LEU A 99 29.85 -8.89 -17.35
N SER A 100 29.89 -7.59 -17.64
CA SER A 100 31.03 -6.72 -17.32
C SER A 100 30.57 -5.49 -16.53
N LEU A 101 31.12 -5.34 -15.32
CA LEU A 101 30.85 -4.20 -14.44
C LEU A 101 31.26 -2.88 -15.11
N GLU A 102 32.31 -2.89 -15.94
CA GLU A 102 32.83 -1.69 -16.63
C GLU A 102 31.81 -0.96 -17.50
N ARG A 103 30.74 -1.66 -17.91
CA ARG A 103 29.66 -1.14 -18.76
C ARG A 103 28.39 -0.75 -18.00
N THR A 104 28.38 -0.95 -16.68
CA THR A 104 27.25 -0.57 -15.81
C THR A 104 27.38 0.85 -15.35
N THR A 105 26.26 1.42 -14.90
CA THR A 105 26.23 2.76 -14.32
C THR A 105 27.16 2.87 -13.12
N ASP A 106 28.04 3.87 -13.17
CA ASP A 106 28.94 4.25 -12.10
C ASP A 106 28.54 5.62 -11.53
N PRO A 107 28.08 5.69 -10.27
CA PRO A 107 27.82 6.94 -9.57
C PRO A 107 29.01 7.92 -9.58
N ALA A 108 30.25 7.44 -9.48
CA ALA A 108 31.43 8.28 -9.32
C ALA A 108 31.76 9.08 -10.60
N HIS A 109 31.53 8.49 -11.77
CA HIS A 109 31.68 9.19 -13.06
C HIS A 109 30.41 9.95 -13.48
N SER A 110 29.25 9.57 -12.94
CA SER A 110 27.98 10.25 -13.20
C SER A 110 27.94 11.61 -12.51
N THR A 111 27.11 12.53 -13.01
CA THR A 111 26.95 13.85 -12.37
C THR A 111 25.52 14.36 -12.43
N PHE A 112 25.20 15.30 -11.54
CA PHE A 112 24.03 16.14 -11.67
C PHE A 112 24.37 17.63 -11.70
N THR A 113 23.54 18.43 -12.36
CA THR A 113 23.70 19.88 -12.50
C THR A 113 22.38 20.57 -12.21
N ILE A 114 22.36 21.51 -11.25
CA ILE A 114 21.19 22.37 -11.04
C ILE A 114 21.08 23.33 -12.22
N LEU A 115 19.94 23.29 -12.92
CA LEU A 115 19.69 24.16 -14.06
C LEU A 115 19.31 25.57 -13.57
N PRO A 116 19.66 26.64 -14.32
CA PRO A 116 19.25 27.99 -13.98
C PRO A 116 17.73 28.13 -13.87
N ARG A 117 17.29 29.06 -13.02
CA ARG A 117 15.88 29.40 -12.87
C ARG A 117 15.25 29.80 -14.21
N ASN A 118 14.10 29.21 -14.54
CA ASN A 118 13.31 29.62 -15.70
C ASN A 118 12.92 31.11 -15.59
N GLY A 119 13.26 31.90 -16.61
CA GLY A 119 13.07 33.36 -16.60
C GLY A 119 14.21 34.15 -15.92
N GLY A 120 15.27 33.48 -15.45
CA GLY A 120 16.44 34.10 -14.86
C GLY A 120 16.25 34.66 -13.44
N GLY A 121 17.35 35.17 -12.88
CA GLY A 121 17.39 35.79 -11.55
C GLY A 121 17.51 34.78 -10.40
N GLN A 122 17.26 35.27 -9.18
CA GLN A 122 17.38 34.48 -7.95
C GLN A 122 16.15 33.59 -7.73
N TRP A 123 16.38 32.44 -7.11
CA TRP A 123 15.36 31.48 -6.68
C TRP A 123 14.44 32.07 -5.61
N GLN A 124 13.16 31.75 -5.69
CA GLN A 124 12.11 32.20 -4.79
C GLN A 124 11.25 31.02 -4.32
N GLU A 125 10.67 31.14 -3.13
CA GLU A 125 9.65 30.21 -2.65
C GLU A 125 8.51 30.08 -3.67
N GLY A 126 8.08 28.84 -3.93
CA GLY A 126 7.08 28.50 -4.94
C GLY A 126 7.65 28.33 -6.35
N ASP A 127 8.92 28.64 -6.59
CA ASP A 127 9.57 28.23 -7.83
C ASP A 127 9.75 26.70 -7.86
N ARG A 128 10.03 26.20 -9.07
CA ARG A 128 10.36 24.81 -9.31
C ARG A 128 11.78 24.70 -9.85
N LEU A 129 12.62 23.94 -9.14
CA LEU A 129 14.01 23.68 -9.52
C LEU A 129 14.08 22.38 -10.34
N GLU A 130 14.91 22.39 -11.37
CA GLU A 130 15.28 21.21 -12.15
C GLU A 130 16.77 20.94 -11.98
N ALA A 131 17.11 19.69 -11.69
CA ALA A 131 18.47 19.18 -11.74
C ALA A 131 18.58 18.14 -12.86
N LEU A 132 19.47 18.40 -13.83
CA LEU A 132 19.77 17.47 -14.91
C LEU A 132 20.82 16.48 -14.44
N ILE A 133 20.54 15.19 -14.58
CA ILE A 133 21.41 14.08 -14.18
C ILE A 133 21.89 13.39 -15.46
N LYS A 134 23.20 13.16 -15.55
CA LYS A 134 23.84 12.45 -16.67
C LYS A 134 24.59 11.25 -16.12
N LEU A 135 24.11 10.06 -16.46
CA LEU A 135 24.72 8.82 -16.02
C LEU A 135 25.83 8.38 -16.96
N ARG A 136 26.89 7.81 -16.39
CA ARG A 136 28.04 7.27 -17.09
C ARG A 136 28.35 5.86 -16.61
N ASP A 137 29.01 5.08 -17.46
CA ASP A 137 29.57 3.80 -17.06
C ASP A 137 30.90 3.95 -16.29
N PHE A 138 31.41 2.84 -15.76
CA PHE A 138 32.71 2.80 -15.07
C PHE A 138 33.92 3.17 -15.95
N ARG A 139 33.74 3.25 -17.28
CA ARG A 139 34.77 3.76 -18.22
C ARG A 139 34.59 5.26 -18.51
N GLY A 140 33.64 5.91 -17.84
CA GLY A 140 33.31 7.32 -18.03
C GLY A 140 32.54 7.60 -19.34
N LEU A 141 32.05 6.58 -20.04
CA LEU A 141 31.25 6.77 -21.24
C LEU A 141 29.79 7.09 -20.87
N PRO A 142 29.11 8.03 -21.57
CA PRO A 142 27.70 8.28 -21.34
C PRO A 142 26.86 7.01 -21.52
N LYS A 143 25.94 6.78 -20.59
CA LYS A 143 24.88 5.78 -20.79
C LYS A 143 24.02 6.20 -21.99
N THR A 144 23.53 5.22 -22.73
CA THR A 144 22.67 5.41 -23.92
C THR A 144 21.24 4.90 -23.71
N SER A 145 20.93 4.48 -22.50
CA SER A 145 19.66 3.90 -22.11
C SER A 145 19.34 4.24 -20.66
N GLY A 146 18.07 4.44 -20.37
CA GLY A 146 17.56 4.64 -19.03
C GLY A 146 17.34 3.34 -18.24
N GLY A 147 16.46 3.40 -17.24
CA GLY A 147 16.03 2.31 -16.39
C GLY A 147 16.80 2.17 -15.07
N ASP A 148 17.71 3.09 -14.77
CA ASP A 148 18.38 3.19 -13.48
C ASP A 148 17.41 3.70 -12.40
N VAL A 149 17.57 3.21 -11.18
CA VAL A 149 16.69 3.57 -10.07
C VAL A 149 17.36 4.69 -9.30
N LEU A 150 16.84 5.91 -9.47
CA LEU A 150 17.34 7.08 -8.76
C LEU A 150 16.33 7.55 -7.71
N LEU A 151 16.86 8.04 -6.60
CA LEU A 151 16.11 8.85 -5.64
C LEU A 151 16.72 10.24 -5.63
N ALA A 152 15.90 11.25 -5.42
CA ALA A 152 16.34 12.62 -5.33
C ALA A 152 15.63 13.28 -4.14
N ARG A 153 16.36 14.08 -3.38
CA ARG A 153 15.78 14.92 -2.31
C ARG A 153 16.47 16.27 -2.31
N MET A 154 15.78 17.26 -1.78
CA MET A 154 16.36 18.56 -1.46
C MET A 154 16.18 18.81 0.02
N HIS A 155 17.22 19.24 0.72
CA HIS A 155 17.18 19.37 2.17
C HIS A 155 18.06 20.50 2.71
N ASP A 156 17.81 20.89 3.96
CA ASP A 156 18.66 21.74 4.77
C ASP A 156 18.72 21.15 6.18
N PRO A 157 19.86 20.52 6.56
CA PRO A 157 20.03 19.93 7.88
C PRO A 157 19.89 20.95 9.02
N VAL A 158 20.30 22.21 8.79
CA VAL A 158 20.25 23.25 9.84
C VAL A 158 18.81 23.64 10.17
N LEU A 159 17.95 23.67 9.15
CA LEU A 159 16.53 23.92 9.31
C LEU A 159 15.70 22.65 9.56
N SER A 160 16.34 21.47 9.59
CA SER A 160 15.65 20.17 9.52
C SER A 160 14.51 20.20 8.49
N ALA A 161 14.83 20.75 7.31
CA ALA A 161 13.90 20.91 6.20
C ALA A 161 14.24 19.92 5.09
N GLY A 162 13.23 19.44 4.38
CA GLY A 162 13.44 18.48 3.32
C GLY A 162 12.20 18.21 2.49
N VAL A 163 12.41 17.91 1.21
CA VAL A 163 11.35 17.56 0.25
C VAL A 163 11.85 16.48 -0.71
N ALA A 164 10.96 15.55 -1.04
CA ALA A 164 11.21 14.53 -2.06
C ALA A 164 11.28 15.19 -3.45
N GLY A 165 12.26 14.78 -4.26
CA GLY A 165 12.37 15.15 -5.66
C GLY A 165 11.69 14.12 -6.56
N GLN A 166 11.07 14.60 -7.63
CA GLN A 166 10.49 13.74 -8.65
C GLN A 166 11.50 13.49 -9.77
N VAL A 167 11.87 12.23 -9.96
CA VAL A 167 12.79 11.82 -11.03
C VAL A 167 12.01 11.41 -12.28
N VAL A 168 12.44 11.94 -13.43
CA VAL A 168 11.97 11.58 -14.76
C VAL A 168 13.14 11.00 -15.54
N ASP A 169 12.97 9.79 -16.06
CA ASP A 169 13.92 9.13 -16.95
C ASP A 169 13.62 9.52 -18.40
N HIS A 170 14.63 10.05 -19.11
CA HIS A 170 14.50 10.45 -20.51
C HIS A 170 14.75 9.30 -21.50
N GLY A 171 15.15 8.12 -20.98
CA GLY A 171 15.34 6.89 -21.75
C GLY A 171 16.68 6.78 -22.47
N ASP A 172 17.52 7.82 -22.40
CA ASP A 172 18.78 7.93 -23.13
C ASP A 172 20.03 7.93 -22.22
N GLY A 173 19.85 7.62 -20.92
CA GLY A 173 20.90 7.70 -19.91
C GLY A 173 20.96 9.05 -19.17
N SER A 174 20.10 10.00 -19.53
CA SER A 174 19.86 11.23 -18.78
C SER A 174 18.52 11.22 -18.02
N TYR A 175 18.46 11.97 -16.93
CA TYR A 175 17.29 12.08 -16.06
C TYR A 175 17.11 13.53 -15.62
N SER A 176 15.89 13.94 -15.29
CA SER A 176 15.64 15.22 -14.61
C SER A 176 15.04 14.94 -13.24
N ALA A 177 15.58 15.59 -12.20
CA ALA A 177 14.98 15.65 -10.87
C ALA A 177 14.33 17.01 -10.66
N PHE A 178 13.04 17.02 -10.31
CA PHE A 178 12.27 18.24 -10.07
C PHE A 178 11.94 18.42 -8.59
N PHE A 179 12.10 19.65 -8.10
CA PHE A 179 11.86 20.01 -6.71
C PHE A 179 10.98 21.25 -6.60
N SER A 180 10.06 21.25 -5.64
CA SER A 180 9.33 22.46 -5.25
C SER A 180 10.13 23.22 -4.19
N LEU A 181 10.32 24.53 -4.37
CA LEU A 181 11.05 25.37 -3.40
C LEU A 181 10.09 25.84 -2.29
N LEU A 182 10.09 25.15 -1.15
CA LEU A 182 9.05 25.27 -0.12
C LEU A 182 9.48 26.03 1.14
N TRP A 183 10.73 26.48 1.20
CA TRP A 183 11.25 27.30 2.29
C TRP A 183 12.30 28.30 1.82
N LYS A 184 12.34 29.46 2.48
CA LYS A 184 13.43 30.43 2.39
C LYS A 184 14.69 29.88 3.05
N GLY A 185 15.84 30.10 2.41
CA GLY A 185 17.15 29.83 2.99
C GLY A 185 17.99 28.93 2.08
N ARG A 186 18.92 28.20 2.70
CA ARG A 186 19.76 27.23 2.02
C ARG A 186 18.89 26.04 1.61
N ALA A 187 19.15 25.49 0.42
CA ALA A 187 18.58 24.22 0.01
C ALA A 187 19.63 23.44 -0.81
N GLN A 188 19.97 22.24 -0.34
CA GLN A 188 20.96 21.36 -0.95
C GLN A 188 20.26 20.21 -1.68
N VAL A 189 20.61 19.97 -2.93
CA VAL A 189 20.12 18.85 -3.74
C VAL A 189 21.01 17.63 -3.52
N GLU A 190 20.38 16.48 -3.34
CA GLU A 190 21.05 15.18 -3.26
C GLU A 190 20.37 14.22 -4.24
N VAL A 191 21.18 13.51 -5.02
CA VAL A 191 20.73 12.45 -5.95
C VAL A 191 21.45 11.16 -5.58
N THR A 192 20.71 10.07 -5.44
CA THR A 192 21.22 8.75 -5.06
C THR A 192 20.90 7.74 -6.15
N LEU A 193 21.92 7.03 -6.66
CA LEU A 193 21.74 5.79 -7.41
C LEU A 193 21.37 4.68 -6.43
N VAL A 194 20.14 4.17 -6.51
CA VAL A 194 19.70 2.99 -5.76
C VAL A 194 20.20 1.73 -6.44
N HIS A 195 19.95 1.59 -7.74
CA HIS A 195 20.38 0.47 -8.55
C HIS A 195 20.68 0.90 -9.99
N PRO A 196 21.75 0.37 -10.62
CA PRO A 196 21.94 0.51 -12.05
C PRO A 196 20.80 -0.20 -12.82
N SER A 197 20.52 0.24 -14.04
CA SER A 197 19.51 -0.38 -14.92
C SER A 197 19.73 -1.89 -15.08
N GLU A 198 20.98 -2.34 -14.98
CA GLU A 198 21.32 -3.75 -15.19
C GLU A 198 21.04 -4.62 -13.97
N ALA A 199 21.20 -4.07 -12.77
CA ALA A 199 20.67 -4.68 -11.54
C ALA A 199 19.15 -4.85 -11.63
N VAL A 200 18.42 -3.86 -12.17
CA VAL A 200 16.96 -3.95 -12.36
C VAL A 200 16.59 -5.11 -13.28
N THR A 201 17.40 -5.40 -14.30
CA THR A 201 17.19 -6.56 -15.19
C THR A 201 17.23 -7.87 -14.42
N VAL A 202 18.21 -8.01 -13.52
CA VAL A 202 18.33 -9.19 -12.66
C VAL A 202 17.13 -9.28 -11.70
N LEU A 203 16.74 -8.19 -11.04
CA LEU A 203 15.57 -8.15 -10.15
C LEU A 203 14.27 -8.55 -10.88
N ARG A 204 14.07 -8.07 -12.11
CA ARG A 204 12.96 -8.46 -12.98
C ARG A 204 12.96 -9.95 -13.30
N ARG A 205 14.12 -10.47 -13.71
CA ARG A 205 14.33 -11.89 -14.00
C ARG A 205 13.97 -12.76 -12.80
N LEU A 206 14.50 -12.43 -11.62
CA LEU A 206 14.25 -13.17 -10.38
C LEU A 206 12.77 -13.18 -10.00
N THR A 207 12.05 -12.06 -10.17
CA THR A 207 10.62 -12.01 -9.86
C THR A 207 9.78 -12.86 -10.82
N LYS A 208 10.22 -13.00 -12.08
CA LYS A 208 9.54 -13.80 -13.10
C LYS A 208 9.86 -15.29 -12.97
N GLU A 209 11.15 -15.63 -12.88
CA GLU A 209 11.64 -17.02 -12.89
C GLU A 209 11.54 -17.67 -11.50
N GLN A 210 11.58 -16.87 -10.43
CA GLN A 210 11.70 -17.34 -9.05
C GLN A 210 10.87 -16.50 -8.07
N PRO A 211 9.55 -16.42 -8.28
CA PRO A 211 8.66 -15.76 -7.34
C PRO A 211 8.63 -16.46 -5.97
N ASP A 212 9.01 -17.73 -5.94
CA ASP A 212 9.11 -18.62 -4.78
C ASP A 212 10.50 -18.67 -4.12
N ARG A 213 11.43 -17.76 -4.49
CA ARG A 213 12.77 -17.69 -3.88
C ARG A 213 12.77 -17.45 -2.37
N ILE A 214 11.66 -16.96 -1.82
CA ILE A 214 11.36 -17.13 -0.40
C ILE A 214 10.32 -18.24 -0.30
N SER A 215 10.73 -19.36 0.29
CA SER A 215 9.82 -20.45 0.58
C SER A 215 8.94 -20.13 1.80
N PHE A 216 7.76 -20.71 1.84
CA PHE A 216 6.90 -20.75 3.02
C PHE A 216 6.59 -22.19 3.35
N GLN A 217 6.28 -22.46 4.62
CA GLN A 217 6.00 -23.80 5.08
C GLN A 217 4.89 -23.80 6.12
N SER A 218 4.30 -24.96 6.34
CA SER A 218 3.36 -25.20 7.43
C SER A 218 3.71 -26.50 8.14
N LEU A 219 3.64 -26.46 9.46
CA LEU A 219 3.65 -27.65 10.30
C LEU A 219 2.27 -28.29 10.27
N PHE A 220 2.23 -29.59 10.10
CA PHE A 220 1.06 -30.44 10.23
C PHE A 220 1.29 -31.37 11.41
N SER A 221 0.31 -31.50 12.30
CA SER A 221 0.45 -32.35 13.48
C SER A 221 -0.87 -32.97 13.91
N SER A 222 -0.83 -34.28 14.19
CA SER A 222 -1.94 -35.02 14.78
C SER A 222 -1.40 -36.12 15.68
N GLY A 223 -1.81 -36.11 16.95
CA GLY A 223 -1.17 -36.93 17.98
C GLY A 223 0.30 -36.59 18.16
N GLY A 224 1.16 -37.61 18.33
CA GLY A 224 2.62 -37.43 18.47
C GLY A 224 3.40 -37.31 17.15
N HIS A 225 2.73 -37.24 16.00
CA HIS A 225 3.37 -37.15 14.69
C HIS A 225 3.29 -35.73 14.14
N SER A 226 4.38 -35.27 13.52
CA SER A 226 4.44 -33.97 12.86
C SER A 226 5.22 -34.02 11.55
N GLU A 227 4.73 -33.33 10.54
CA GLU A 227 5.38 -33.17 9.24
C GLU A 227 5.35 -31.70 8.83
N THR A 228 6.43 -31.18 8.27
CA THR A 228 6.48 -29.83 7.71
C THR A 228 6.51 -29.91 6.19
N THR A 229 5.63 -29.18 5.53
CA THR A 229 5.58 -29.14 4.06
C THR A 229 5.58 -27.72 3.52
N THR A 230 6.04 -27.57 2.27
CA THR A 230 6.10 -26.28 1.58
C THR A 230 4.70 -25.78 1.24
N CYS A 231 4.48 -24.49 1.44
CA CYS A 231 3.30 -23.75 1.08
C CYS A 231 3.66 -22.53 0.24
N ASN A 232 2.74 -22.06 -0.59
CA ASN A 232 2.89 -20.82 -1.33
C ASN A 232 1.56 -20.33 -1.91
N VAL A 233 1.57 -19.15 -2.52
CA VAL A 233 0.49 -18.63 -3.39
C VAL A 233 0.23 -19.60 -4.55
N CYS A 234 1.29 -20.17 -5.10
CA CYS A 234 1.32 -21.14 -6.19
C CYS A 234 2.56 -22.04 -6.03
N LEU A 235 2.40 -23.34 -6.25
CA LEU A 235 3.51 -24.30 -6.22
C LEU A 235 4.01 -24.56 -7.65
N ARG A 236 5.30 -24.84 -7.79
CA ARG A 236 5.85 -25.35 -9.06
C ARG A 236 5.15 -26.67 -9.45
N PRO A 237 5.05 -27.01 -10.75
CA PRO A 237 4.39 -28.23 -11.20
C PRO A 237 4.93 -29.45 -10.46
N THR A 238 4.03 -30.23 -9.87
CA THR A 238 4.35 -31.37 -9.03
C THR A 238 3.30 -32.46 -9.20
N GLN A 239 3.72 -33.72 -9.12
CA GLN A 239 2.81 -34.87 -9.06
C GLN A 239 2.31 -35.14 -7.63
N GLN A 240 2.89 -34.47 -6.63
CA GLN A 240 2.50 -34.67 -5.24
C GLN A 240 1.09 -34.12 -4.99
N PRO A 241 0.26 -34.81 -4.17
CA PRO A 241 -1.02 -34.26 -3.76
C PRO A 241 -0.83 -32.95 -3.00
N ILE A 242 -1.81 -32.06 -3.11
CA ILE A 242 -1.79 -30.74 -2.47
C ILE A 242 -2.96 -30.59 -1.50
N CYS A 243 -2.75 -29.71 -0.51
CA CYS A 243 -3.80 -29.18 0.35
C CYS A 243 -4.17 -27.78 -0.13
N ASN A 244 -5.46 -27.55 -0.38
CA ASN A 244 -5.99 -26.28 -0.86
C ASN A 244 -6.62 -25.48 0.29
N TYR A 245 -6.04 -24.32 0.59
CA TYR A 245 -6.49 -23.38 1.61
C TYR A 245 -6.89 -22.03 1.00
N VAL A 246 -7.41 -22.04 -0.24
CA VAL A 246 -7.98 -20.84 -0.84
C VAL A 246 -9.08 -20.31 0.09
N ASP A 247 -9.01 -19.02 0.38
CA ASP A 247 -10.00 -18.37 1.23
C ASP A 247 -11.39 -18.43 0.58
N PRO A 248 -12.42 -18.92 1.28
CA PRO A 248 -13.74 -19.08 0.70
C PRO A 248 -14.44 -17.74 0.44
N ARG A 249 -14.08 -16.67 1.16
CA ARG A 249 -14.74 -15.35 1.04
C ARG A 249 -14.12 -14.49 -0.05
N THR A 250 -12.79 -14.47 -0.11
CA THR A 250 -12.03 -13.59 -1.00
C THR A 250 -11.45 -14.32 -2.22
N GLY A 251 -11.40 -15.65 -2.19
CA GLY A 251 -10.78 -16.46 -3.23
C GLY A 251 -9.25 -16.38 -3.24
N GLU A 252 -8.64 -15.81 -2.19
CA GLU A 252 -7.20 -15.61 -2.06
C GLU A 252 -6.47 -16.96 -1.99
N PRO A 253 -5.53 -17.22 -2.91
CA PRO A 253 -4.92 -18.53 -3.03
C PRO A 253 -3.87 -18.78 -1.95
N TRP A 254 -3.96 -19.95 -1.32
CA TRP A 254 -2.90 -20.50 -0.49
C TRP A 254 -2.93 -22.02 -0.60
N VAL A 255 -1.81 -22.62 -0.99
CA VAL A 255 -1.71 -24.06 -1.24
C VAL A 255 -0.45 -24.61 -0.58
N CYS A 256 -0.53 -25.85 -0.10
CA CYS A 256 0.61 -26.57 0.48
C CYS A 256 0.77 -27.94 -0.17
N LEU A 257 1.98 -28.46 -0.22
CA LEU A 257 2.19 -29.89 -0.47
C LEU A 257 1.52 -30.69 0.65
N LYS A 258 0.81 -31.76 0.32
CA LYS A 258 0.18 -32.62 1.31
C LYS A 258 1.26 -33.42 2.06
N PRO A 259 1.22 -33.48 3.41
CA PRO A 259 2.09 -34.37 4.18
C PRO A 259 1.95 -35.84 3.75
N LYS A 260 2.97 -36.66 3.99
CA LYS A 260 2.97 -38.06 3.53
C LYS A 260 1.99 -38.90 4.33
N THR A 261 1.90 -38.69 5.64
CA THR A 261 1.07 -39.50 6.55
C THR A 261 -0.08 -38.71 7.16
N LEU A 262 0.02 -37.39 7.23
CA LEU A 262 -1.02 -36.53 7.82
C LEU A 262 -2.04 -35.97 6.80
N GLY A 263 -3.26 -35.75 7.28
CA GLY A 263 -4.33 -35.12 6.50
C GLY A 263 -4.20 -33.59 6.44
N CYS A 264 -4.79 -32.95 5.43
CA CYS A 264 -4.72 -31.48 5.29
C CYS A 264 -5.34 -30.70 6.46
N HIS A 265 -6.30 -31.29 7.18
CA HIS A 265 -6.95 -30.64 8.33
C HIS A 265 -6.02 -30.48 9.55
N THR A 266 -4.87 -31.17 9.58
CA THR A 266 -3.94 -31.16 10.72
C THR A 266 -2.95 -30.00 10.67
N ARG A 267 -3.16 -29.03 9.76
CA ARG A 267 -2.31 -27.85 9.61
C ARG A 267 -2.35 -26.98 10.87
N ILE A 268 -1.19 -26.70 11.44
CA ILE A 268 -1.05 -25.96 12.71
C ILE A 268 -0.71 -24.49 12.50
N ASN A 269 0.24 -24.20 11.61
CA ASN A 269 0.78 -22.85 11.46
C ASN A 269 1.09 -22.48 10.01
N HIS A 270 1.64 -21.29 9.85
CA HIS A 270 2.35 -20.78 8.69
C HIS A 270 3.68 -20.23 9.16
N SER A 271 4.75 -20.43 8.37
CA SER A 271 6.07 -19.89 8.68
C SER A 271 6.85 -19.56 7.42
N LYS A 272 7.63 -18.47 7.46
CA LYS A 272 8.65 -18.17 6.46
C LYS A 272 9.71 -19.28 6.49
N GLY A 273 10.03 -19.82 5.33
CA GLY A 273 11.08 -20.82 5.13
C GLY A 273 12.41 -20.19 4.69
N ALA A 274 13.20 -21.00 3.98
CA ALA A 274 14.48 -20.60 3.42
C ALA A 274 14.36 -19.57 2.31
N PHE A 275 15.42 -18.78 2.15
CA PHE A 275 15.68 -17.91 1.01
C PHE A 275 16.70 -18.57 0.08
N VAL A 276 16.42 -18.60 -1.22
CA VAL A 276 17.31 -19.08 -2.26
C VAL A 276 17.88 -17.89 -3.03
N GLN A 277 19.20 -17.76 -3.01
CA GLN A 277 19.94 -16.78 -3.80
C GLN A 277 20.40 -17.45 -5.10
N ASP A 278 19.70 -17.19 -6.21
CA ASP A 278 20.01 -17.77 -7.52
C ASP A 278 20.43 -16.68 -8.53
N LEU A 279 21.62 -16.14 -8.27
CA LEU A 279 22.29 -15.20 -9.16
C LEU A 279 23.17 -15.96 -10.16
N LYS A 280 23.16 -15.50 -11.41
CA LYS A 280 24.12 -15.97 -12.42
C LYS A 280 25.53 -15.46 -12.08
N PRO A 281 26.60 -16.06 -12.65
CA PRO A 281 27.96 -15.59 -12.43
C PRO A 281 28.09 -14.08 -12.64
N LYS A 282 28.76 -13.41 -11.70
CA LYS A 282 29.01 -11.95 -11.66
C LYS A 282 27.80 -11.04 -11.42
N GLU A 283 26.56 -11.51 -11.45
CA GLU A 283 25.38 -10.65 -11.20
C GLU A 283 25.42 -10.01 -9.80
N GLU A 284 26.03 -10.68 -8.81
CA GLU A 284 26.22 -10.13 -7.47
C GLU A 284 27.04 -8.82 -7.47
N LEU A 285 27.91 -8.60 -8.45
CA LEU A 285 28.70 -7.38 -8.58
C LEU A 285 27.84 -6.14 -8.89
N LEU A 286 26.58 -6.33 -9.32
CA LEU A 286 25.62 -5.25 -9.56
C LEU A 286 24.96 -4.73 -8.27
N PHE A 287 25.26 -5.33 -7.12
CA PHE A 287 24.62 -5.07 -5.84
C PHE A 287 25.65 -4.76 -4.74
N GLN A 288 26.67 -3.97 -5.08
CA GLN A 288 27.76 -3.63 -4.18
C GLN A 288 27.47 -2.34 -3.42
N SER A 289 27.38 -2.45 -2.08
CA SER A 289 27.22 -1.32 -1.18
C SER A 289 28.40 -0.36 -1.30
N GLY A 290 28.12 0.94 -1.40
CA GLY A 290 29.15 1.98 -1.53
C GLY A 290 29.79 2.07 -2.92
N VAL A 291 29.39 1.22 -3.87
CA VAL A 291 29.91 1.22 -5.25
C VAL A 291 28.81 1.55 -6.25
N ASN A 292 27.76 0.72 -6.34
CA ASN A 292 26.66 0.89 -7.30
C ASN A 292 25.27 0.66 -6.68
N MET A 293 25.21 0.44 -5.37
CA MET A 293 23.96 0.30 -4.62
C MET A 293 23.89 1.34 -3.51
N LYS A 294 22.85 2.18 -3.56
CA LYS A 294 22.60 3.26 -2.57
C LYS A 294 23.77 4.25 -2.45
N VAL A 295 24.27 4.74 -3.58
CA VAL A 295 25.42 5.64 -3.64
C VAL A 295 25.01 7.01 -4.18
N SER A 296 25.49 8.08 -3.54
CA SER A 296 25.22 9.45 -3.99
C SER A 296 25.98 9.79 -5.28
N ILE A 297 25.30 10.47 -6.20
CA ILE A 297 25.88 10.98 -7.45
C ILE A 297 26.45 12.38 -7.15
N PRO A 298 27.71 12.68 -7.51
CA PRO A 298 28.30 13.98 -7.23
C PRO A 298 27.72 15.09 -8.13
N PRO A 299 27.68 16.35 -7.66
CA PRO A 299 27.32 17.47 -8.50
C PRO A 299 28.48 17.84 -9.45
N SER A 300 28.17 18.30 -10.66
CA SER A 300 29.17 18.90 -11.56
C SER A 300 29.49 20.37 -11.24
N GLY A 301 28.75 20.96 -10.29
CA GLY A 301 28.80 22.38 -9.92
C GLY A 301 28.23 22.58 -8.52
N PRO A 302 27.65 23.75 -8.19
CA PRO A 302 26.97 23.94 -6.91
C PRO A 302 25.80 22.97 -6.76
N ASP A 303 25.77 22.24 -5.65
CA ASP A 303 24.64 21.41 -5.21
C ASP A 303 23.65 22.19 -4.33
N THR A 304 24.03 23.41 -3.95
CA THR A 304 23.31 24.23 -2.99
C THR A 304 22.85 25.51 -3.66
N ILE A 305 21.60 25.89 -3.39
CA ILE A 305 21.02 27.18 -3.78
C ILE A 305 20.54 27.97 -2.56
N THR A 306 20.33 29.27 -2.77
CA THR A 306 19.67 30.16 -1.79
C THR A 306 18.30 30.55 -2.31
N VAL A 307 17.26 30.17 -1.56
CA VAL A 307 15.86 30.48 -1.85
C VAL A 307 15.47 31.76 -1.13
N LEU A 308 14.96 32.73 -1.88
CA LEU A 308 14.44 33.98 -1.35
C LEU A 308 12.94 33.90 -1.07
N ARG A 309 12.48 34.77 -0.18
CA ARG A 309 11.04 34.88 0.08
C ARG A 309 10.34 35.45 -1.15
N ARG A 310 9.21 34.86 -1.52
CA ARG A 310 8.38 35.39 -2.60
C ARG A 310 7.80 36.76 -2.23
N LYS A 311 7.86 37.73 -3.15
CA LYS A 311 7.19 39.04 -2.96
C LYS A 311 5.66 38.84 -3.03
N LYS A 312 4.91 39.47 -2.11
CA LYS A 312 3.43 39.47 -2.14
C LYS A 312 2.93 40.00 -3.49
N GLY A 313 2.02 39.27 -4.15
CA GLY A 313 1.38 39.68 -5.40
C GLY A 313 1.92 39.04 -6.70
N ALA A 314 2.90 38.14 -6.63
CA ALA A 314 3.37 37.41 -7.81
C ALA A 314 2.44 36.23 -8.16
N ALA A 315 2.03 36.12 -9.43
CA ALA A 315 1.13 35.08 -9.93
C ALA A 315 1.74 33.67 -9.79
N GLU A 316 1.00 32.70 -9.23
CA GLU A 316 1.41 31.29 -9.18
C GLU A 316 1.87 30.80 -10.55
N VAL A 317 3.10 30.27 -10.61
CA VAL A 317 3.56 29.57 -11.80
C VAL A 317 2.76 28.28 -11.84
N LYS A 318 1.83 28.16 -12.79
CA LYS A 318 1.12 26.91 -13.05
C LYS A 318 2.15 25.85 -13.40
N SER A 319 2.39 24.94 -12.47
CA SER A 319 3.20 23.74 -12.72
C SER A 319 2.51 22.93 -13.81
N GLY A 320 3.24 22.51 -14.84
CA GLY A 320 2.73 21.58 -15.86
C GLY A 320 2.33 20.22 -15.26
N ASN A 321 1.96 19.27 -16.11
CA ASN A 321 1.40 17.93 -15.80
C ASN A 321 2.26 16.99 -14.90
N LEU A 322 3.26 17.47 -14.16
CA LEU A 322 4.06 16.65 -13.23
C LEU A 322 3.46 16.67 -11.82
N GLU A 323 3.36 15.49 -11.19
CA GLU A 323 2.83 15.33 -9.83
C GLU A 323 3.68 16.13 -8.81
N SER A 324 3.05 17.05 -8.09
CA SER A 324 3.69 17.76 -6.98
C SER A 324 3.95 16.83 -5.79
N PRO A 325 4.99 17.08 -4.97
CA PRO A 325 5.18 16.34 -3.73
C PRO A 325 3.94 16.49 -2.84
N VAL A 326 3.68 15.48 -2.01
CA VAL A 326 2.52 15.49 -1.10
C VAL A 326 2.74 16.38 0.12
N GLY A 327 4.01 16.66 0.44
CA GLY A 327 4.39 17.41 1.62
C GLY A 327 5.90 17.63 1.71
N TYR A 328 6.32 18.25 2.82
CA TYR A 328 7.71 18.56 3.09
C TYR A 328 7.97 18.71 4.60
N TYR A 329 9.21 18.54 5.01
CA TYR A 329 9.68 18.90 6.34
C TYR A 329 10.10 20.36 6.39
N TYR A 330 9.76 21.02 7.49
CA TYR A 330 10.32 22.31 7.89
C TYR A 330 10.43 22.35 9.41
N GLN A 331 11.62 22.61 9.94
CA GLN A 331 11.89 22.58 11.39
C GLN A 331 11.54 21.22 12.02
N GLY A 332 11.80 20.12 11.30
CA GLY A 332 11.56 18.76 11.78
C GLY A 332 10.09 18.33 11.79
N VAL A 333 9.19 19.20 11.28
CA VAL A 333 7.74 18.95 11.24
C VAL A 333 7.27 18.77 9.80
N TRP A 334 6.51 17.71 9.55
CA TRP A 334 5.87 17.45 8.26
C TRP A 334 4.70 18.40 8.00
N ARG A 335 4.67 18.96 6.80
CA ARG A 335 3.62 19.86 6.31
C ARG A 335 3.04 19.31 5.02
N ALA A 336 1.73 19.11 4.98
CA ALA A 336 1.03 18.67 3.79
C ALA A 336 0.85 19.83 2.79
N LEU A 337 0.85 19.51 1.49
CA LEU A 337 0.63 20.47 0.41
C LEU A 337 -0.78 20.40 -0.19
N ASP A 338 -1.60 19.44 0.23
CA ASP A 338 -2.99 19.27 -0.21
C ASP A 338 -4.00 20.17 0.54
N GLY A 339 -3.49 21.11 1.34
CA GLY A 339 -4.29 22.01 2.18
C GLY A 339 -4.66 21.42 3.55
N THR A 340 -4.31 20.16 3.84
CA THR A 340 -4.52 19.57 5.16
C THR A 340 -3.62 20.26 6.19
N THR A 341 -4.23 20.80 7.25
CA THR A 341 -3.48 21.32 8.40
C THR A 341 -3.05 20.17 9.30
N ILE A 342 -1.75 19.90 9.37
CA ILE A 342 -1.18 18.88 10.24
C ILE A 342 -0.92 19.48 11.62
N GLN A 343 -1.66 19.00 12.62
CA GLN A 343 -1.46 19.38 14.01
C GLN A 343 -0.26 18.63 14.59
N GLN A 344 0.41 19.25 15.56
CA GLN A 344 1.54 18.65 16.27
C GLN A 344 1.09 18.17 17.66
N PHE A 345 1.22 16.87 17.91
CA PHE A 345 0.85 16.28 19.19
C PHE A 345 2.10 16.12 20.05
N HIS A 346 2.44 17.17 20.80
CA HIS A 346 3.66 17.21 21.63
C HIS A 346 3.53 16.50 22.98
N THR A 347 2.30 16.26 23.46
CA THR A 347 2.05 15.67 24.77
C THR A 347 1.16 14.44 24.65
N SER A 348 1.37 13.47 25.55
CA SER A 348 0.53 12.27 25.65
C SER A 348 -0.95 12.60 25.90
N SER A 349 -1.24 13.65 26.67
CA SER A 349 -2.60 14.14 26.92
C SER A 349 -3.29 14.63 25.65
N ALA A 350 -2.58 15.32 24.75
CA ALA A 350 -3.15 15.76 23.47
C ALA A 350 -3.49 14.56 22.57
N VAL A 351 -2.62 13.55 22.51
CA VAL A 351 -2.87 12.30 21.80
C VAL A 351 -4.08 11.58 22.39
N CYS A 352 -4.12 11.40 23.71
CA CYS A 352 -5.23 10.76 24.42
C CYS A 352 -6.57 11.48 24.18
N GLN A 353 -6.59 12.81 24.29
CA GLN A 353 -7.79 13.61 24.05
C GLN A 353 -8.29 13.48 22.61
N CYS A 354 -7.37 13.41 21.64
CA CYS A 354 -7.69 13.17 20.24
C CYS A 354 -8.30 11.78 20.01
N LEU A 355 -7.74 10.76 20.66
CA LEU A 355 -8.18 9.37 20.52
C LEU A 355 -9.40 9.01 21.39
N LYS A 356 -9.87 9.90 22.25
CA LYS A 356 -10.96 9.64 23.19
C LYS A 356 -12.21 9.10 22.47
N GLY A 357 -12.70 7.96 22.93
CA GLY A 357 -13.86 7.27 22.35
C GLY A 357 -13.61 6.60 21.00
N LYS A 358 -12.36 6.45 20.54
CA LYS A 358 -12.01 5.85 19.25
C LYS A 358 -11.56 4.40 19.36
N MET A 359 -11.91 3.63 18.34
CA MET A 359 -11.46 2.27 18.09
C MET A 359 -10.59 2.27 16.83
N ILE A 360 -9.31 1.97 16.99
CA ILE A 360 -8.31 2.06 15.94
C ILE A 360 -7.88 0.63 15.57
N HIS A 361 -8.08 0.27 14.31
CA HIS A 361 -7.73 -1.05 13.78
C HIS A 361 -6.60 -0.92 12.77
N LEU A 362 -5.44 -1.45 13.12
CA LEU A 362 -4.23 -1.43 12.31
C LEU A 362 -4.05 -2.79 11.63
N TYR A 363 -4.17 -2.83 10.30
CA TYR A 363 -4.06 -4.05 9.50
C TYR A 363 -2.88 -3.99 8.55
N GLY A 364 -2.00 -4.99 8.54
CA GLY A 364 -0.88 -4.96 7.61
C GLY A 364 0.33 -5.77 7.97
N ASP A 365 1.50 -5.24 7.64
CA ASP A 365 2.79 -5.84 7.91
C ASP A 365 3.47 -5.23 9.16
N SER A 366 4.73 -5.59 9.39
CA SER A 366 5.48 -5.10 10.54
C SER A 366 5.64 -3.58 10.53
N THR A 367 5.46 -2.90 9.40
CA THR A 367 5.56 -1.44 9.35
C THR A 367 4.40 -0.83 10.10
N ILE A 368 3.13 -1.25 9.88
CA ILE A 368 1.98 -0.67 10.60
C ILE A 368 1.93 -1.09 12.07
N ARG A 369 2.50 -2.26 12.41
CA ARG A 369 2.76 -2.65 13.81
C ARG A 369 3.55 -1.59 14.58
N GLN A 370 4.48 -0.90 13.92
CA GLN A 370 5.27 0.16 14.56
C GLN A 370 4.41 1.33 15.05
N TRP A 371 3.25 1.59 14.44
CA TRP A 371 2.32 2.63 14.91
C TRP A 371 1.57 2.17 16.17
N TYR A 372 1.23 0.88 16.25
CA TYR A 372 0.69 0.29 17.49
C TYR A 372 1.68 0.52 18.65
N GLU A 373 2.93 0.10 18.45
CA GLU A 373 4.00 0.22 19.44
C GLU A 373 4.24 1.67 19.84
N TYR A 374 4.24 2.58 18.86
CA TYR A 374 4.40 4.01 19.11
C TYR A 374 3.25 4.59 19.97
N LEU A 375 1.99 4.27 19.64
CA LEU A 375 0.83 4.77 20.39
C LEU A 375 0.80 4.25 21.83
N VAL A 376 1.07 2.95 22.03
CA VAL A 376 1.15 2.34 23.36
C VAL A 376 2.28 2.94 24.19
N ALA A 377 3.44 3.21 23.57
CA ALA A 377 4.55 3.86 24.27
C ALA A 377 4.28 5.35 24.58
N THR A 378 3.48 6.03 23.75
CA THR A 378 3.24 7.48 23.85
C THR A 378 2.11 7.83 24.82
N VAL A 379 1.08 6.99 24.96
CA VAL A 379 -0.10 7.25 25.80
C VAL A 379 -0.03 6.37 27.05
N PRO A 380 0.35 6.91 28.23
CA PRO A 380 0.60 6.10 29.42
C PRO A 380 -0.57 5.21 29.87
N ASP A 381 -1.81 5.67 29.69
CA ASP A 381 -3.02 4.95 30.12
C ASP A 381 -3.54 3.96 29.07
N LEU A 382 -2.97 3.95 27.86
CA LEU A 382 -3.27 2.96 26.83
C LEU A 382 -2.43 1.70 27.11
N LYS A 383 -3.01 0.75 27.84
CA LYS A 383 -2.31 -0.45 28.31
C LYS A 383 -2.47 -1.61 27.35
N ASP A 384 -1.36 -2.25 27.01
CA ASP A 384 -1.35 -3.48 26.23
C ASP A 384 -2.07 -4.61 26.99
N PHE A 385 -3.02 -5.25 26.33
CA PHE A 385 -3.73 -6.43 26.80
C PHE A 385 -3.08 -7.66 26.16
N ASN A 386 -2.39 -8.45 26.99
CA ASN A 386 -1.62 -9.59 26.51
C ASN A 386 -2.54 -10.70 25.98
N LEU A 387 -2.66 -10.80 24.65
CA LEU A 387 -3.38 -11.87 23.96
C LEU A 387 -2.54 -13.17 23.83
N HIS A 388 -1.42 -13.26 24.55
CA HIS A 388 -0.45 -14.36 24.49
C HIS A 388 0.08 -14.63 23.07
N SER A 389 0.12 -13.57 22.25
CA SER A 389 0.63 -13.62 20.89
C SER A 389 2.13 -13.34 20.83
N ARG A 390 2.79 -13.79 19.76
CA ARG A 390 4.21 -13.48 19.53
C ARG A 390 4.35 -12.00 19.13
N THR A 391 5.35 -11.33 19.70
CA THR A 391 5.63 -9.90 19.50
C THR A 391 5.90 -9.49 18.05
N GLN A 392 6.32 -10.40 17.17
CA GLN A 392 6.48 -10.10 15.75
C GLN A 392 5.17 -10.21 14.95
N VAL A 393 4.19 -10.96 15.45
CA VAL A 393 3.05 -11.47 14.67
C VAL A 393 1.75 -10.74 15.01
N GLY A 394 1.45 -10.56 16.30
CA GLY A 394 0.10 -10.22 16.75
C GLY A 394 -0.82 -11.46 16.82
N PRO A 395 -2.13 -11.28 17.07
CA PRO A 395 -2.81 -10.00 17.23
C PRO A 395 -2.39 -9.25 18.50
N PHE A 396 -2.46 -7.92 18.47
CA PHE A 396 -2.31 -7.07 19.66
C PHE A 396 -3.57 -6.25 19.92
N MET A 397 -3.75 -5.88 21.17
CA MET A 397 -4.85 -5.06 21.65
C MET A 397 -4.39 -4.22 22.83
N ALA A 398 -4.61 -2.91 22.79
CA ALA A 398 -4.37 -2.00 23.90
C ALA A 398 -5.64 -1.21 24.22
N LEU A 399 -5.86 -0.97 25.51
CA LEU A 399 -7.08 -0.38 26.05
C LEU A 399 -6.75 0.76 27.01
N ASP A 400 -7.44 1.88 26.85
CA ASP A 400 -7.61 2.91 27.87
C ASP A 400 -9.10 2.94 28.25
N TYR A 401 -9.42 2.34 29.39
CA TYR A 401 -10.80 2.22 29.87
C TYR A 401 -11.41 3.58 30.25
N THR A 402 -10.59 4.50 30.78
CA THR A 402 -11.05 5.82 31.25
C THR A 402 -11.49 6.69 30.09
N ASN A 403 -10.73 6.65 28.99
CA ASN A 403 -11.00 7.46 27.80
C ASN A 403 -11.72 6.68 26.69
N ASN A 404 -12.08 5.41 26.95
CA ASN A 404 -12.73 4.51 26.00
C ASN A 404 -11.97 4.44 24.66
N ILE A 405 -10.67 4.16 24.74
CA ILE A 405 -9.79 4.03 23.57
C ILE A 405 -9.43 2.55 23.41
N MET A 406 -9.55 2.05 22.19
CA MET A 406 -9.05 0.73 21.81
C MET A 406 -8.13 0.87 20.61
N VAL A 407 -6.96 0.24 20.66
CA VAL A 407 -6.06 0.10 19.51
C VAL A 407 -5.80 -1.38 19.30
N THR A 408 -5.93 -1.86 18.08
CA THR A 408 -5.63 -3.25 17.72
C THR A 408 -4.66 -3.30 16.56
N TYR A 409 -3.82 -4.34 16.53
CA TYR A 409 -3.00 -4.68 15.39
C TYR A 409 -3.24 -6.12 14.96
N ARG A 410 -3.43 -6.33 13.66
CA ARG A 410 -3.46 -7.65 13.03
C ARG A 410 -2.55 -7.67 11.81
N CYS A 411 -1.72 -8.71 11.75
CA CYS A 411 -0.93 -8.95 10.56
C CYS A 411 -1.81 -9.43 9.39
N HIS A 412 -1.39 -9.16 8.15
CA HIS A 412 -2.11 -9.61 6.97
C HIS A 412 -1.92 -11.10 6.70
N GLY A 413 -2.92 -11.74 6.10
CA GLY A 413 -2.83 -13.15 5.68
C GLY A 413 -1.74 -13.41 4.63
N PRO A 414 -1.45 -14.68 4.31
CA PRO A 414 -0.34 -15.04 3.42
C PRO A 414 -0.36 -14.34 2.03
N PRO A 415 0.81 -14.10 1.39
CA PRO A 415 2.16 -14.46 1.82
C PRO A 415 2.72 -13.46 2.84
N ILE A 416 2.86 -13.88 4.10
CA ILE A 416 3.43 -13.08 5.17
C ILE A 416 4.77 -13.68 5.58
N ARG A 417 5.81 -12.85 5.73
CA ARG A 417 7.20 -13.31 5.91
C ARG A 417 7.64 -13.34 7.37
N PHE A 418 6.71 -13.59 8.29
CA PHE A 418 7.04 -13.81 9.69
C PHE A 418 7.41 -15.28 9.93
N VAL A 419 7.94 -15.57 11.12
CA VAL A 419 8.19 -16.93 11.62
C VAL A 419 6.84 -17.63 11.87
N ASP A 420 6.58 -18.21 13.03
CA ASP A 420 5.35 -19.02 13.19
C ASP A 420 4.11 -18.16 13.49
N ILE A 421 3.10 -18.30 12.65
CA ILE A 421 1.76 -17.74 12.81
C ILE A 421 0.77 -18.91 12.91
N PRO A 422 -0.01 -19.05 13.99
CA PRO A 422 -1.09 -20.03 14.07
C PRO A 422 -2.08 -19.85 12.93
N VAL A 423 -2.58 -20.95 12.34
CA VAL A 423 -3.54 -20.85 11.21
C VAL A 423 -4.82 -20.08 11.58
N SER A 424 -5.22 -20.09 12.85
CA SER A 424 -6.36 -19.32 13.37
C SER A 424 -6.17 -17.80 13.26
N GLU A 425 -4.92 -17.33 13.22
CA GLU A 425 -4.55 -15.92 13.11
C GLU A 425 -4.18 -15.49 11.69
N LEU A 426 -4.20 -16.39 10.71
CA LEU A 426 -4.01 -16.07 9.29
C LEU A 426 -5.26 -15.43 8.70
N ARG A 427 -5.51 -14.19 9.09
CA ARG A 427 -6.68 -13.42 8.68
C ARG A 427 -6.34 -12.50 7.51
N TYR A 428 -7.15 -12.55 6.45
CA TYR A 428 -7.04 -11.59 5.35
C TYR A 428 -7.68 -10.27 5.73
N ILE A 429 -7.05 -9.14 5.36
CA ILE A 429 -7.55 -7.80 5.70
C ILE A 429 -9.00 -7.63 5.23
N ALA A 430 -9.33 -8.04 4.00
CA ALA A 430 -10.69 -7.96 3.47
C ALA A 430 -11.72 -8.70 4.36
N ASN A 431 -11.36 -9.88 4.88
CA ASN A 431 -12.22 -10.66 5.77
C ASN A 431 -12.44 -9.99 7.13
N GLU A 432 -11.42 -9.32 7.65
CA GLU A 432 -11.51 -8.55 8.89
C GLU A 432 -12.37 -7.31 8.67
N LEU A 433 -12.14 -6.59 7.57
CA LEU A 433 -12.93 -5.43 7.20
C LEU A 433 -14.40 -5.80 7.06
N ASP A 434 -14.77 -6.88 6.36
CA ASP A 434 -16.18 -7.31 6.23
C ASP A 434 -16.84 -7.66 7.56
N GLY A 435 -16.07 -8.02 8.59
CA GLY A 435 -16.55 -8.26 9.95
C GLY A 435 -16.68 -7.02 10.82
N LEU A 436 -16.18 -5.85 10.38
CA LEU A 436 -16.25 -4.61 11.15
C LEU A 436 -17.60 -3.92 11.00
N VAL A 437 -18.15 -3.48 12.13
CA VAL A 437 -19.34 -2.62 12.20
C VAL A 437 -19.08 -1.25 11.56
N GLY A 438 -17.94 -0.63 11.88
CA GLY A 438 -17.58 0.72 11.42
C GLY A 438 -18.28 1.85 12.20
N GLY A 439 -18.19 3.07 11.68
CA GLY A 439 -18.89 4.27 12.16
C GLY A 439 -17.94 5.40 12.59
N ALA A 440 -18.52 6.49 13.09
CA ALA A 440 -17.81 7.73 13.42
C ALA A 440 -16.69 7.60 14.48
N ASN A 441 -16.67 6.50 15.22
CA ASN A 441 -15.66 6.19 16.23
C ASN A 441 -14.64 5.14 15.77
N THR A 442 -14.79 4.60 14.57
CA THR A 442 -13.91 3.57 14.02
C THR A 442 -12.91 4.19 13.06
N VAL A 443 -11.63 3.89 13.30
CA VAL A 443 -10.51 4.25 12.44
C VAL A 443 -9.87 2.96 11.95
N VAL A 444 -9.72 2.81 10.65
CA VAL A 444 -9.04 1.68 10.01
C VAL A 444 -7.79 2.20 9.33
N VAL A 445 -6.64 1.60 9.65
CA VAL A 445 -5.38 1.91 8.96
C VAL A 445 -4.83 0.66 8.28
N ILE A 446 -4.53 0.76 6.99
CA ILE A 446 -4.06 -0.35 6.15
C ILE A 446 -2.66 -0.05 5.66
N GLY A 447 -1.69 -0.91 5.99
CA GLY A 447 -0.30 -0.83 5.52
C GLY A 447 0.20 -2.19 5.07
N ILE A 448 0.11 -2.50 3.77
CA ILE A 448 0.38 -3.85 3.24
C ILE A 448 1.23 -3.77 1.96
N TRP A 449 2.51 -4.11 2.02
CA TRP A 449 3.35 -4.13 0.82
C TRP A 449 4.63 -4.97 0.95
N SER A 450 5.25 -4.99 2.13
CA SER A 450 6.64 -5.46 2.33
C SER A 450 6.86 -6.96 2.10
N HIS A 451 5.78 -7.75 2.11
CA HIS A 451 5.85 -9.20 1.94
C HIS A 451 5.53 -9.68 0.50
N PHE A 452 5.15 -8.76 -0.40
CA PHE A 452 4.74 -9.07 -1.77
C PHE A 452 5.85 -8.83 -2.81
N SER A 453 7.00 -8.30 -2.40
CA SER A 453 8.10 -7.85 -3.27
C SER A 453 8.76 -8.97 -4.09
N THR A 454 8.63 -10.23 -3.69
CA THR A 454 9.17 -11.37 -4.45
C THR A 454 8.25 -11.86 -5.54
N PHE A 455 6.96 -11.56 -5.44
CA PHE A 455 5.93 -12.08 -6.32
C PHE A 455 5.70 -11.17 -7.54
N PRO A 456 5.14 -11.71 -8.64
CA PRO A 456 4.67 -10.91 -9.75
C PRO A 456 3.61 -9.91 -9.26
N HIS A 457 3.57 -8.74 -9.87
CA HIS A 457 2.71 -7.64 -9.44
C HIS A 457 1.22 -8.02 -9.42
N GLN A 458 0.79 -8.97 -10.25
CA GLN A 458 -0.57 -9.51 -10.27
C GLN A 458 -1.01 -10.02 -8.90
N VAL A 459 -0.13 -10.70 -8.15
CA VAL A 459 -0.46 -11.19 -6.80
C VAL A 459 -0.84 -10.03 -5.86
N TYR A 460 -0.09 -8.93 -5.96
CA TYR A 460 -0.33 -7.75 -5.15
C TYR A 460 -1.55 -6.95 -5.63
N ILE A 461 -1.74 -6.77 -6.94
CA ILE A 461 -2.93 -6.12 -7.51
C ILE A 461 -4.20 -6.84 -7.06
N ARG A 462 -4.23 -8.17 -7.16
CA ARG A 462 -5.39 -8.98 -6.73
C ARG A 462 -5.66 -8.88 -5.24
N ARG A 463 -4.61 -8.91 -4.42
CA ARG A 463 -4.72 -8.64 -2.97
C ARG A 463 -5.38 -7.29 -2.72
N LEU A 464 -4.91 -6.26 -3.43
CA LEU A 464 -5.41 -4.90 -3.29
C LEU A 464 -6.85 -4.75 -3.80
N LEU A 465 -7.25 -5.43 -4.87
CA LEU A 465 -8.64 -5.47 -5.35
C LEU A 465 -9.59 -6.05 -4.28
N SER A 466 -9.21 -7.17 -3.65
CA SER A 466 -9.98 -7.77 -2.54
C SER A 466 -10.15 -6.79 -1.37
N ILE A 467 -9.07 -6.10 -0.99
CA ILE A 467 -9.08 -5.13 0.12
C ILE A 467 -9.92 -3.90 -0.26
N ARG A 468 -9.76 -3.36 -1.47
CA ARG A 468 -10.52 -2.21 -1.96
C ARG A 468 -12.02 -2.51 -1.93
N GLY A 469 -12.45 -3.66 -2.45
CA GLY A 469 -13.85 -4.05 -2.42
C GLY A 469 -14.41 -4.16 -0.99
N ALA A 470 -13.60 -4.61 -0.02
CA ALA A 470 -14.01 -4.65 1.38
C ALA A 470 -14.05 -3.25 2.04
N VAL A 471 -13.16 -2.33 1.64
CA VAL A 471 -13.22 -0.92 2.04
C VAL A 471 -14.48 -0.25 1.49
N GLU A 472 -14.81 -0.46 0.21
CA GLU A 472 -16.04 0.07 -0.40
C GLU A 472 -17.27 -0.43 0.37
N ARG A 473 -17.39 -1.74 0.60
CA ARG A 473 -18.48 -2.30 1.41
C ARG A 473 -18.53 -1.76 2.84
N LEU A 474 -17.40 -1.40 3.43
CA LEU A 474 -17.33 -0.81 4.78
C LEU A 474 -17.85 0.62 4.77
N LEU A 475 -17.45 1.42 3.79
CA LEU A 475 -17.89 2.80 3.66
C LEU A 475 -19.36 2.88 3.21
N ASP A 476 -19.85 1.91 2.45
CA ASP A 476 -21.28 1.85 2.08
C ASP A 476 -22.17 1.62 3.32
N ARG A 477 -21.78 0.70 4.21
CA ARG A 477 -22.56 0.38 5.41
C ARG A 477 -22.32 1.33 6.59
N ALA A 478 -21.15 1.97 6.63
CA ALA A 478 -20.71 2.83 7.72
C ALA A 478 -19.86 4.00 7.17
N PRO A 479 -20.48 4.98 6.48
CA PRO A 479 -19.78 6.03 5.75
C PRO A 479 -18.94 6.96 6.62
N ASP A 480 -19.25 7.06 7.91
CA ASP A 480 -18.50 7.86 8.87
C ASP A 480 -17.20 7.17 9.37
N THR A 481 -16.89 5.96 8.89
CA THR A 481 -15.63 5.27 9.23
C THR A 481 -14.45 5.98 8.58
N LEU A 482 -13.43 6.34 9.37
CA LEU A 482 -12.19 6.86 8.82
C LEU A 482 -11.30 5.71 8.34
N VAL A 483 -11.03 5.64 7.04
CA VAL A 483 -10.07 4.68 6.46
C VAL A 483 -8.82 5.42 6.00
N VAL A 484 -7.66 4.96 6.47
CA VAL A 484 -6.34 5.53 6.18
C VAL A 484 -5.46 4.48 5.52
N ILE A 485 -4.88 4.81 4.39
CA ILE A 485 -3.91 3.98 3.67
C ILE A 485 -2.51 4.51 3.97
N ARG A 486 -1.59 3.62 4.32
CA ARG A 486 -0.18 3.94 4.53
C ARG A 486 0.67 3.42 3.37
N THR A 487 1.51 4.29 2.82
CA THR A 487 2.44 3.98 1.72
C THR A 487 3.68 3.20 2.18
N ALA A 488 4.50 2.79 1.20
CA ALA A 488 5.73 2.04 1.46
C ALA A 488 6.82 2.90 2.13
N ASN A 489 7.80 2.26 2.80
CA ASN A 489 9.00 2.93 3.30
C ASN A 489 10.20 2.64 2.38
N LEU A 490 11.14 3.57 2.34
CA LEU A 490 12.50 3.31 1.87
C LEU A 490 13.28 2.48 2.89
N LYS A 491 14.38 1.84 2.47
CA LYS A 491 15.27 1.13 3.40
C LYS A 491 16.74 1.12 3.00
N GLU A 492 17.59 0.83 3.98
CA GLU A 492 18.96 0.36 3.73
C GLU A 492 18.91 -0.99 3.00
N LEU A 493 19.94 -1.22 2.18
CA LEU A 493 20.03 -2.36 1.30
C LEU A 493 21.32 -3.14 1.55
N THR A 494 21.17 -4.36 2.05
CA THR A 494 22.12 -5.46 1.84
C THR A 494 21.74 -6.26 0.59
N LEU A 495 22.59 -7.20 0.15
CA LEU A 495 22.24 -8.10 -0.95
C LEU A 495 20.93 -8.84 -0.69
N TYR A 496 20.77 -9.41 0.52
CA TYR A 496 19.53 -10.10 0.91
C TYR A 496 18.30 -9.20 0.75
N GLU A 497 18.37 -7.98 1.27
CA GLU A 497 17.26 -7.03 1.23
C GLU A 497 16.97 -6.56 -0.19
N THR A 498 18.00 -6.38 -1.01
CA THR A 498 17.85 -6.03 -2.41
C THR A 498 17.10 -7.10 -3.20
N LEU A 499 17.45 -8.37 -2.99
CA LEU A 499 16.81 -9.47 -3.70
C LEU A 499 15.40 -9.78 -3.20
N THR A 500 15.07 -9.40 -1.97
CA THR A 500 13.80 -9.76 -1.33
C THR A 500 12.81 -8.61 -1.16
N ASN A 501 13.27 -7.37 -0.98
CA ASN A 501 12.44 -6.20 -0.67
C ASN A 501 13.12 -4.85 -1.03
N SER A 502 13.87 -4.74 -2.12
CA SER A 502 14.54 -3.48 -2.52
C SER A 502 13.58 -2.30 -2.66
N ASP A 503 14.11 -1.08 -2.60
CA ASP A 503 13.32 0.13 -2.85
C ASP A 503 12.71 0.17 -4.25
N TRP A 504 13.37 -0.44 -5.25
CA TRP A 504 12.77 -0.57 -6.58
C TRP A 504 11.49 -1.41 -6.53
N TYR A 505 11.50 -2.51 -5.78
CA TYR A 505 10.28 -3.29 -5.57
C TYR A 505 9.24 -2.47 -4.80
N SER A 506 9.62 -1.86 -3.68
CA SER A 506 8.74 -1.07 -2.81
C SER A 506 8.06 0.07 -3.57
N MET A 507 8.81 0.82 -4.39
CA MET A 507 8.30 1.91 -5.22
C MET A 507 7.19 1.44 -6.17
N GLN A 508 7.34 0.27 -6.80
CA GLN A 508 6.31 -0.26 -7.68
C GLN A 508 5.02 -0.60 -6.90
N ARG A 509 5.15 -1.18 -5.70
CA ARG A 509 3.99 -1.52 -4.85
C ARG A 509 3.34 -0.26 -4.33
N ASP A 510 4.12 0.77 -4.05
CA ASP A 510 3.62 2.07 -3.62
C ASP A 510 2.77 2.73 -4.71
N LYS A 511 3.28 2.78 -5.96
CA LYS A 511 2.53 3.28 -7.12
C LYS A 511 1.20 2.55 -7.31
N LEU A 512 1.23 1.21 -7.24
CA LEU A 512 0.02 0.39 -7.35
C LEU A 512 -0.96 0.65 -6.20
N LEU A 513 -0.48 0.78 -4.96
CA LEU A 513 -1.30 1.07 -3.79
C LEU A 513 -2.03 2.41 -3.95
N ARG A 514 -1.31 3.46 -4.32
CA ARG A 514 -1.90 4.79 -4.57
C ARG A 514 -2.94 4.75 -5.67
N ALA A 515 -2.64 4.08 -6.78
CA ALA A 515 -3.56 3.97 -7.91
C ALA A 515 -4.83 3.20 -7.53
N MET A 516 -4.70 2.10 -6.78
CA MET A 516 -5.84 1.28 -6.35
C MET A 516 -6.87 2.07 -5.52
N PHE A 517 -6.39 2.88 -4.59
CA PHE A 517 -7.24 3.62 -3.65
C PHE A 517 -7.56 5.05 -4.13
N ARG A 518 -7.09 5.44 -5.32
CA ARG A 518 -7.37 6.75 -5.91
C ARG A 518 -8.88 6.89 -6.15
N GLY A 519 -9.43 8.02 -5.71
CA GLY A 519 -10.85 8.34 -5.89
C GLY A 519 -11.80 7.73 -4.84
N LEU A 520 -11.31 6.88 -3.95
CA LEU A 520 -12.10 6.41 -2.80
C LEU A 520 -12.06 7.45 -1.66
N ASN A 521 -13.08 7.43 -0.80
CA ASN A 521 -13.13 8.27 0.40
C ASN A 521 -12.21 7.73 1.50
N VAL A 522 -10.90 7.75 1.22
CA VAL A 522 -9.83 7.35 2.14
C VAL A 522 -8.81 8.47 2.29
N ARG A 523 -8.03 8.43 3.37
CA ARG A 523 -6.88 9.32 3.59
C ARG A 523 -5.57 8.60 3.36
N LEU A 524 -4.53 9.31 2.97
CA LEU A 524 -3.20 8.74 2.75
C LEU A 524 -2.22 9.31 3.79
N VAL A 525 -1.38 8.45 4.36
CA VAL A 525 -0.15 8.86 5.06
C VAL A 525 1.03 8.44 4.20
N ASP A 526 1.73 9.44 3.68
CA ASP A 526 2.81 9.23 2.71
C ASP A 526 4.15 8.92 3.38
N ALA A 527 4.26 7.73 3.92
CA ALA A 527 5.47 7.18 4.51
C ALA A 527 6.69 7.18 3.55
N TRP A 528 6.49 7.11 2.24
CA TRP A 528 7.57 7.09 1.24
C TRP A 528 8.24 8.47 1.14
N GLU A 529 7.47 9.52 0.86
CA GLU A 529 8.01 10.87 0.76
C GLU A 529 8.48 11.38 2.12
N MET A 530 7.79 11.03 3.21
CA MET A 530 8.25 11.34 4.57
C MET A 530 9.59 10.67 4.88
N GLY A 531 9.80 9.42 4.43
CA GLY A 531 11.10 8.76 4.57
C GLY A 531 12.19 9.41 3.72
N LEU A 532 11.89 9.76 2.46
CA LEU A 532 12.85 10.32 1.51
C LEU A 532 13.29 11.74 1.88
N ALA A 533 12.35 12.55 2.36
CA ALA A 533 12.58 13.95 2.71
C ALA A 533 13.26 14.13 4.07
N HIS A 534 13.31 13.10 4.93
CA HIS A 534 13.89 13.19 6.25
C HIS A 534 15.41 13.00 6.23
N GLU A 535 16.13 13.64 7.15
CA GLU A 535 17.60 13.53 7.26
C GLU A 535 18.09 12.19 7.82
N LEU A 536 17.20 11.42 8.44
CA LEU A 536 17.55 10.14 9.08
C LEU A 536 17.70 9.06 8.00
N PRO A 537 18.53 8.02 8.25
CA PRO A 537 18.75 6.95 7.30
C PRO A 537 17.45 6.26 6.87
N HIS A 538 17.39 5.90 5.59
CA HIS A 538 16.28 5.11 5.04
C HIS A 538 16.16 3.78 5.79
N SER A 539 15.01 3.49 6.40
CA SER A 539 14.81 2.22 7.12
C SER A 539 13.41 1.67 6.88
N LEU A 540 13.32 0.36 6.67
CA LEU A 540 12.04 -0.36 6.58
C LEU A 540 11.17 -0.10 7.81
N HIS A 541 11.81 0.05 8.96
CA HIS A 541 11.24 0.47 10.23
C HIS A 541 11.83 1.83 10.59
N PRO A 542 11.24 2.95 10.10
CA PRO A 542 11.75 4.29 10.32
C PRO A 542 11.93 4.61 11.81
N GLN A 543 12.86 5.51 12.11
CA GLN A 543 13.13 5.93 13.49
C GLN A 543 11.95 6.74 14.09
N PRO A 544 11.87 6.85 15.44
CA PRO A 544 10.73 7.47 16.12
C PRO A 544 10.34 8.87 15.65
N ALA A 545 11.28 9.71 15.21
CA ALA A 545 10.98 11.06 14.71
C ALA A 545 10.09 11.04 13.45
N ILE A 546 10.33 10.09 12.54
CA ILE A 546 9.51 9.92 11.33
C ILE A 546 8.17 9.30 11.71
N ILE A 547 8.15 8.30 12.59
CA ILE A 547 6.91 7.66 13.07
C ILE A 547 6.01 8.64 13.82
N LYS A 548 6.59 9.53 14.62
CA LYS A 548 5.87 10.64 15.26
C LYS A 548 5.17 11.49 14.21
N ASN A 549 5.89 11.95 13.19
CA ASN A 549 5.29 12.78 12.13
C ASN A 549 4.20 12.02 11.36
N MET A 550 4.40 10.74 11.04
CA MET A 550 3.36 9.91 10.42
C MET A 550 2.11 9.79 11.31
N THR A 551 2.32 9.66 12.62
CA THR A 551 1.24 9.58 13.61
C THR A 551 0.55 10.93 13.81
N ASP A 552 1.27 12.06 13.77
CA ASP A 552 0.70 13.40 13.80
C ASP A 552 -0.26 13.62 12.62
N VAL A 553 0.09 13.11 11.43
CA VAL A 553 -0.81 13.14 10.26
C VAL A 553 -2.05 12.28 10.50
N LEU A 554 -1.89 11.05 11.00
CA LEU A 554 -3.02 10.18 11.36
C LEU A 554 -3.96 10.87 12.37
N LEU A 555 -3.41 11.38 13.47
CA LEU A 555 -4.17 12.04 14.52
C LEU A 555 -4.87 13.30 14.00
N SER A 556 -4.23 14.05 13.10
CA SER A 556 -4.86 15.17 12.41
C SER A 556 -6.10 14.71 11.63
N TYR A 557 -6.05 13.59 10.91
CA TYR A 557 -7.24 13.04 10.24
C TYR A 557 -8.34 12.61 11.22
N ILE A 558 -7.98 12.05 12.38
CA ILE A 558 -8.95 11.60 13.39
C ILE A 558 -9.65 12.79 14.07
N CYS A 559 -8.91 13.88 14.29
CA CYS A 559 -9.32 14.96 15.20
C CYS A 559 -9.70 16.27 14.51
N THR A 560 -9.63 16.32 13.19
CA THR A 560 -10.26 17.41 12.43
C THR A 560 -11.79 17.22 12.48
N PRO A 561 -12.59 18.26 12.79
CA PRO A 561 -14.05 18.15 12.75
C PRO A 561 -14.49 17.65 11.37
N SER A 562 -15.37 16.65 11.32
CA SER A 562 -15.96 16.22 10.06
C SER A 562 -16.74 17.40 9.48
N THR A 563 -16.15 18.10 8.52
CA THR A 563 -16.94 18.93 7.63
C THR A 563 -17.81 17.98 6.85
N LYS A 564 -19.11 17.97 7.18
CA LYS A 564 -20.13 17.22 6.43
C LYS A 564 -19.88 17.47 4.94
N ARG A 565 -19.47 16.42 4.23
CA ARG A 565 -19.34 16.43 2.77
C ARG A 565 -20.66 16.02 2.16
#